data_AF-A0A0B7A7Z1-F1
#
_entry.id   AF-A0A0B7A7Z1-F1
#
_cell.length_a   1.000
_cell.length_b   1.000
_cell.length_c   1.000
_cell.angle_alpha   90.00
_cell.angle_beta   90.00
_cell.angle_gamma   90.00
#
_symmetry.space_group_name_H-M   'P 1'
#
loop_
_entity.id
_entity.type
_entity.pdbx_description
1 polymer ?
#
loop_
_entity_poly.entity_id
_entity_poly.type
_entity_poly.pdbx_seq_one_letter_code
_entity_poly.pdbx_strand_id
1 'polypeptide(L)'
;MWMMIMVEELRIFGDFRVLDDKIEKLPNTMEGLLVHILDRLIQEDDENGVVKKVLCLIACSRHGLPSDNILKICGNIDSKEELAPMYWARARRTLKQYLRAFGRSEEIIIFSHDSVLKAVRSHLLATQSEVVKYHTMLADYYQFWCNDLRKKVYYVPYHLEHGRLKKRLVAFMREDRDSYWHINPWMRSSMLKNVRCRMLADSGMPSTVPLRLCNMCSMRSGGYNPACTWQNKQCCVLCGSQCVGSKTIGARACTQHAFKHGLRKCVLCTFMTSDSNIQAQLCTNCGFAQGERLCACFDV
;
A
#
# COMPACT_ATOMS: atom_id res chain seq x y z
N MET A 1 18.28 10.29 -26.99
CA MET A 1 18.32 9.92 -25.55
C MET A 1 19.35 8.83 -25.28
N TRP A 2 19.24 7.62 -25.85
CA TRP A 2 20.25 6.54 -25.74
C TRP A 2 21.68 7.02 -25.99
N MET A 3 21.93 7.65 -27.15
CA MET A 3 23.29 8.06 -27.51
C MET A 3 23.82 9.14 -26.59
N MET A 4 22.96 10.03 -26.06
CA MET A 4 23.40 11.02 -25.08
C MET A 4 23.81 10.36 -23.77
N ILE A 5 23.03 9.40 -23.27
CA ILE A 5 23.35 8.70 -22.01
C ILE A 5 24.66 7.92 -22.17
N MET A 6 24.82 7.19 -23.28
CA MET A 6 26.05 6.45 -23.58
C MET A 6 27.26 7.37 -23.71
N VAL A 7 27.14 8.48 -24.45
CA VAL A 7 28.23 9.45 -24.61
C VAL A 7 28.55 10.14 -23.29
N GLU A 8 27.57 10.40 -22.43
CA GLU A 8 27.79 10.96 -21.10
C GLU A 8 28.56 9.99 -20.20
N GLU A 9 28.25 8.69 -20.26
CA GLU A 9 29.02 7.67 -19.53
C GLU A 9 30.47 7.56 -20.03
N LEU A 10 30.67 7.62 -21.35
CA LEU A 10 32.02 7.62 -21.93
C LEU A 10 32.79 8.90 -21.57
N ARG A 11 32.11 10.04 -21.46
CA ARG A 11 32.69 11.30 -21.01
C ARG A 11 33.18 11.23 -19.56
N ILE A 12 32.46 10.52 -18.70
CA ILE A 12 32.82 10.36 -17.28
C ILE A 12 34.01 9.41 -17.09
N PHE A 13 34.14 8.38 -17.95
CA PHE A 13 35.25 7.42 -17.87
C PHE A 13 36.64 8.05 -18.07
N GLY A 14 36.77 9.03 -18.98
CA GLY A 14 37.94 9.90 -19.07
C GLY A 14 39.26 9.30 -19.59
N ASP A 15 39.43 7.98 -19.62
CA ASP A 15 40.63 7.33 -20.21
C ASP A 15 40.35 6.82 -21.63
N PHE A 16 40.74 7.63 -22.63
CA PHE A 16 40.51 7.32 -24.03
C PHE A 16 41.34 6.12 -24.56
N ARG A 17 42.35 5.65 -23.81
CA ARG A 17 43.22 4.55 -24.26
C ARG A 17 42.58 3.18 -24.12
N VAL A 18 41.62 3.04 -23.21
CA VAL A 18 40.91 1.79 -22.91
C VAL A 18 39.44 1.90 -23.34
N LEU A 19 39.15 2.87 -24.23
CA LEU A 19 37.80 3.21 -24.63
C LEU A 19 37.15 2.09 -25.44
N ASP A 20 37.89 1.47 -26.36
CA ASP A 20 37.39 0.38 -27.19
C ASP A 20 36.99 -0.83 -26.33
N ASP A 21 37.87 -1.26 -25.42
CA ASP A 21 37.58 -2.30 -24.43
C ASP A 21 36.36 -1.96 -23.55
N LYS A 22 36.17 -0.68 -23.24
CA LYS A 22 35.03 -0.23 -22.42
C LYS A 22 33.75 -0.28 -23.24
N ILE A 23 33.77 0.12 -24.52
CA ILE A 23 32.63 0.04 -25.44
C ILE A 23 32.22 -1.43 -25.63
N GLU A 24 33.18 -2.34 -25.81
CA GLU A 24 32.90 -3.79 -25.95
C GLU A 24 32.25 -4.40 -24.70
N LYS A 25 32.56 -3.87 -23.51
CA LYS A 25 31.96 -4.32 -22.24
C LYS A 25 30.58 -3.72 -21.97
N LEU A 26 30.12 -2.75 -22.77
CA LEU A 26 28.80 -2.15 -22.55
C LEU A 26 27.68 -3.15 -22.87
N PRO A 27 26.59 -3.16 -22.10
CA PRO A 27 25.46 -4.01 -22.39
C PRO A 27 24.80 -3.65 -23.74
N ASN A 28 24.46 -4.66 -24.52
CA ASN A 28 23.79 -4.49 -25.82
C ASN A 28 22.32 -4.07 -25.71
N THR A 29 21.79 -3.90 -24.49
CA THR A 29 20.38 -3.54 -24.24
C THR A 29 20.27 -2.27 -23.42
N MET A 30 19.18 -1.52 -23.64
CA MET A 30 18.94 -0.23 -22.95
C MET A 30 18.80 -0.43 -21.45
N GLU A 31 18.08 -1.47 -21.08
CA GLU A 31 17.89 -1.83 -19.69
C GLU A 31 19.23 -2.21 -19.04
N GLY A 32 20.05 -3.02 -19.72
CA GLY A 32 21.38 -3.37 -19.23
C GLY A 32 22.28 -2.15 -19.06
N LEU A 33 22.29 -1.23 -20.03
CA LEU A 33 23.05 0.02 -19.93
C LEU A 33 22.59 0.86 -18.74
N LEU A 34 21.27 1.03 -18.57
CA LEU A 34 20.73 1.76 -17.42
C LEU A 34 21.07 1.09 -16.10
N VAL A 35 21.03 -0.24 -16.01
CA VAL A 35 21.45 -0.98 -14.81
C VAL A 35 22.92 -0.72 -14.50
N HIS A 36 23.81 -0.82 -15.50
CA HIS A 36 25.23 -0.53 -15.33
C HIS A 36 25.48 0.90 -14.83
N ILE A 37 24.73 1.87 -15.37
CA ILE A 37 24.78 3.27 -14.92
C ILE A 37 24.31 3.42 -13.48
N LEU A 38 23.16 2.81 -13.14
CA LEU A 38 22.62 2.88 -11.79
C LEU A 38 23.60 2.26 -10.77
N ASP A 39 24.24 1.14 -11.12
CA ASP A 39 25.28 0.52 -10.29
C ASP A 39 26.47 1.45 -10.07
N ARG A 40 26.95 2.08 -11.13
CA ARG A 40 28.03 3.09 -11.04
C ARG A 40 27.64 4.22 -10.09
N LEU A 41 26.46 4.83 -10.29
CA LEU A 41 25.99 5.93 -9.44
C LEU A 41 25.85 5.51 -7.97
N ILE A 42 25.47 4.26 -7.70
CA ILE A 42 25.36 3.76 -6.34
C ILE A 42 26.74 3.45 -5.75
N GLN A 43 27.68 2.92 -6.52
CA GLN A 43 29.02 2.58 -6.04
C GLN A 43 29.92 3.81 -5.86
N GLU A 44 29.83 4.79 -6.76
CA GLU A 44 30.72 5.96 -6.78
C GLU A 44 30.15 7.15 -5.99
N ASP A 45 28.83 7.38 -6.05
CA ASP A 45 28.22 8.61 -5.53
C ASP A 45 27.34 8.41 -4.27
N ASP A 46 27.03 7.16 -3.87
CA ASP A 46 26.06 6.86 -2.81
C ASP A 46 26.67 6.48 -1.45
N GLU A 47 27.55 7.34 -0.92
CA GLU A 47 28.21 7.13 0.38
C GLU A 47 27.24 6.82 1.53
N ASN A 48 26.00 7.33 1.47
CA ASN A 48 25.00 7.23 2.55
C ASN A 48 23.77 6.40 2.18
N GLY A 49 23.75 5.73 1.04
CA GLY A 49 22.60 4.94 0.58
C GLY A 49 21.37 5.77 0.18
N VAL A 50 21.48 7.09 0.09
CA VAL A 50 20.39 8.03 -0.22
C VAL A 50 20.00 7.94 -1.69
N VAL A 51 20.96 7.79 -2.60
CA VAL A 51 20.69 7.68 -4.05
C VAL A 51 19.83 6.46 -4.32
N LYS A 52 20.27 5.28 -3.84
CA LYS A 52 19.50 4.04 -3.93
C LYS A 52 18.14 4.17 -3.28
N LYS A 53 18.09 4.74 -2.06
CA LYS A 53 16.82 4.93 -1.32
C LYS A 53 15.83 5.79 -2.10
N VAL A 54 16.25 6.92 -2.67
CA VAL A 54 15.39 7.80 -3.47
C VAL A 54 14.87 7.08 -4.71
N LEU A 55 15.74 6.40 -5.46
CA LEU A 55 15.35 5.65 -6.66
C LEU A 55 14.26 4.62 -6.33
N CYS A 56 14.47 3.82 -5.29
CA CYS A 56 13.50 2.81 -4.86
C CYS A 56 12.18 3.42 -4.38
N LEU A 57 12.22 4.52 -3.62
CA LEU A 57 11.03 5.20 -3.13
C LEU A 57 10.21 5.81 -4.28
N ILE A 58 10.85 6.41 -5.29
CA ILE A 58 10.15 6.93 -6.48
C ILE A 58 9.52 5.77 -7.25
N ALA A 59 10.22 4.63 -7.39
CA ALA A 59 9.71 3.47 -8.10
C ALA A 59 8.50 2.79 -7.41
N CYS A 60 8.45 2.86 -6.08
CA CYS A 60 7.33 2.36 -5.26
C CYS A 60 6.21 3.39 -5.07
N SER A 61 6.45 4.67 -5.38
CA SER A 61 5.42 5.70 -5.28
C SER A 61 4.38 5.56 -6.40
N ARG A 62 3.12 5.83 -6.08
CA ARG A 62 2.01 5.78 -7.04
C ARG A 62 2.04 6.94 -8.04
N HIS A 63 2.41 8.14 -7.59
CA HIS A 63 2.37 9.37 -8.40
C HIS A 63 3.69 10.17 -8.36
N GLY A 64 4.74 9.60 -7.76
CA GLY A 64 5.99 10.32 -7.49
C GLY A 64 6.10 10.80 -6.05
N LEU A 65 7.24 11.38 -5.71
CA LEU A 65 7.50 11.88 -4.36
C LEU A 65 7.42 13.40 -4.31
N PRO A 66 6.73 14.00 -3.34
CA PRO A 66 6.76 15.44 -3.14
C PRO A 66 8.15 15.89 -2.66
N SER A 67 8.76 16.83 -3.38
CA SER A 67 10.09 17.41 -3.12
C SER A 67 10.18 17.98 -1.71
N ASP A 68 9.14 18.69 -1.26
CA ASP A 68 9.08 19.32 0.06
C ASP A 68 9.11 18.33 1.22
N ASN A 69 8.80 17.06 0.96
CA ASN A 69 8.80 16.02 1.99
C ASN A 69 9.87 14.95 1.76
N ILE A 70 10.74 15.10 0.77
CA ILE A 70 11.73 14.05 0.47
C ILE A 70 12.72 13.86 1.62
N LEU A 71 13.07 14.94 2.33
CA LEU A 71 13.92 14.88 3.52
C LEU A 71 13.26 14.09 4.65
N LYS A 72 11.94 14.24 4.78
CA LYS A 72 11.10 13.55 5.76
C LYS A 72 11.00 12.06 5.45
N ILE A 73 10.76 11.73 4.19
CA ILE A 73 10.64 10.34 3.71
C ILE A 73 12.00 9.63 3.76
N CYS A 74 13.08 10.33 3.44
CA CYS A 74 14.43 9.77 3.43
C CYS A 74 15.10 9.80 4.81
N GLY A 75 14.53 10.50 5.79
CA GLY A 75 14.98 10.53 7.17
C GLY A 75 14.63 9.26 7.94
N ASN A 76 14.66 9.38 9.26
CA ASN A 76 14.21 8.34 10.19
C ASN A 76 12.77 8.67 10.65
N ILE A 77 11.84 7.82 10.24
CA ILE A 77 10.41 8.03 10.46
C ILE A 77 10.07 7.86 11.96
N ASP A 78 10.74 6.93 12.64
CA ASP A 78 10.46 6.57 14.04
C ASP A 78 10.93 7.66 15.01
N SER A 79 12.14 8.19 14.83
CA SER A 79 12.68 9.30 15.64
C SER A 79 12.16 10.67 15.22
N LYS A 80 11.39 10.73 14.14
CA LYS A 80 10.96 11.96 13.48
C LYS A 80 12.11 12.87 13.05
N GLU A 81 13.24 12.29 12.66
CA GLU A 81 14.43 13.02 12.22
C GLU A 81 14.47 13.14 10.70
N GLU A 82 14.59 14.36 10.20
CA GLU A 82 14.74 14.62 8.77
C GLU A 82 16.16 14.29 8.28
N LEU A 83 16.28 13.87 7.03
CA LEU A 83 17.57 13.75 6.37
C LEU A 83 18.23 15.13 6.26
N ALA A 84 19.52 15.23 6.56
CA ALA A 84 20.26 16.47 6.37
C ALA A 84 20.16 16.95 4.90
N PRO A 85 19.82 18.24 4.65
CA PRO A 85 19.57 18.75 3.30
C PRO A 85 20.72 18.52 2.31
N MET A 86 21.96 18.53 2.79
CA MET A 86 23.16 18.32 1.97
C MET A 86 23.16 16.95 1.27
N TYR A 87 22.68 15.90 1.95
CA TYR A 87 22.63 14.56 1.37
C TYR A 87 21.62 14.48 0.24
N TRP A 88 20.45 15.12 0.39
CA TRP A 88 19.49 15.24 -0.69
C TRP A 88 20.03 16.11 -1.84
N ALA A 89 20.68 17.24 -1.56
CA ALA A 89 21.25 18.10 -2.59
C ALA A 89 22.34 17.39 -3.42
N ARG A 90 23.13 16.50 -2.81
CA ARG A 90 24.07 15.62 -3.52
C ARG A 90 23.33 14.61 -4.38
N ALA A 91 22.40 13.84 -3.80
CA ALA A 91 21.61 12.84 -4.53
C ALA A 91 20.82 13.44 -5.70
N ARG A 92 20.19 14.61 -5.51
CA ARG A 92 19.45 15.32 -6.57
C ARG A 92 20.35 15.77 -7.72
N ARG A 93 21.61 16.14 -7.44
CA ARG A 93 22.58 16.50 -8.49
C ARG A 93 23.00 15.27 -9.30
N THR A 94 23.35 14.18 -8.62
CA THR A 94 23.70 12.89 -9.23
C THR A 94 22.55 12.35 -10.08
N LEU A 95 21.32 12.44 -9.58
CA LEU A 95 20.13 11.91 -10.25
C LEU A 95 19.47 12.87 -11.24
N LYS A 96 20.02 14.08 -11.45
CA LYS A 96 19.36 15.17 -12.19
C LYS A 96 18.90 14.75 -13.60
N GLN A 97 19.67 13.95 -14.30
CA GLN A 97 19.36 13.52 -15.68
C GLN A 97 18.28 12.41 -15.72
N TYR A 98 18.07 11.70 -14.61
CA TYR A 98 17.16 10.57 -14.50
C TYR A 98 15.81 10.94 -13.86
N LEU A 99 15.74 12.13 -13.27
CA LEU A 99 14.58 12.65 -12.58
C LEU A 99 14.01 13.85 -13.31
N ARG A 100 12.69 14.00 -13.23
CA ARG A 100 11.96 15.20 -13.63
C ARG A 100 11.10 15.67 -12.47
N ALA A 101 11.03 16.97 -12.32
CA ALA A 101 10.12 17.62 -11.41
C ALA A 101 8.91 18.16 -12.20
N PHE A 102 7.70 18.03 -11.65
CA PHE A 102 6.50 18.64 -12.21
C PHE A 102 5.53 19.07 -11.11
N GLY A 103 4.68 20.05 -11.41
CA GLY A 103 3.72 20.60 -10.46
C GLY A 103 3.94 22.09 -10.22
N ARG A 104 2.83 22.84 -10.08
CA ARG A 104 2.88 24.30 -9.89
C ARG A 104 2.90 24.68 -8.41
N SER A 105 2.15 23.95 -7.58
CA SER A 105 2.01 24.25 -6.14
C SER A 105 2.82 23.30 -5.27
N GLU A 106 2.93 22.03 -5.67
CA GLU A 106 3.80 21.05 -5.02
C GLU A 106 4.70 20.44 -6.10
N GLU A 107 6.01 20.53 -5.92
CA GLU A 107 6.97 19.92 -6.83
C GLU A 107 6.99 18.41 -6.59
N ILE A 108 6.55 17.63 -7.59
CA ILE A 108 6.55 16.16 -7.55
C ILE A 108 7.71 15.64 -8.40
N ILE A 109 8.52 14.77 -7.80
CA ILE A 109 9.67 14.13 -8.40
C ILE A 109 9.27 12.75 -8.91
N ILE A 110 9.48 12.52 -10.20
CA ILE A 110 9.32 11.22 -10.87
C ILE A 110 10.52 10.93 -11.78
N PHE A 111 10.59 9.71 -12.32
CA PHE A 111 11.55 9.39 -13.36
C PHE A 111 11.29 10.19 -14.63
N SER A 112 12.37 10.62 -15.29
CA SER A 112 12.30 11.29 -16.59
C SER A 112 11.72 10.36 -17.67
N HIS A 113 12.05 9.07 -17.60
CA HIS A 113 11.64 8.04 -18.56
C HIS A 113 11.25 6.72 -17.88
N ASP A 114 10.28 6.01 -18.48
CA ASP A 114 9.80 4.69 -18.01
C ASP A 114 10.90 3.61 -18.06
N SER A 115 11.89 3.76 -18.93
CA SER A 115 13.04 2.85 -18.99
C SER A 115 13.87 2.85 -17.69
N VAL A 116 14.00 4.02 -17.03
CA VAL A 116 14.69 4.12 -15.74
C VAL A 116 13.87 3.41 -14.66
N LEU A 117 12.54 3.60 -14.66
CA LEU A 117 11.65 2.89 -13.74
C LEU A 117 11.76 1.37 -13.91
N LYS A 118 11.80 0.88 -15.14
CA LYS A 118 11.99 -0.55 -15.45
C LYS A 118 13.31 -1.06 -14.92
N ALA A 119 14.42 -0.38 -15.20
CA ALA A 119 15.75 -0.75 -14.71
C ALA A 119 15.83 -0.76 -13.17
N VAL A 120 15.25 0.23 -12.50
CA VAL A 120 15.18 0.25 -11.02
C VAL A 120 14.36 -0.92 -10.49
N ARG A 121 13.24 -1.26 -11.15
CA ARG A 121 12.39 -2.38 -10.74
C ARG A 121 13.03 -3.74 -10.94
N SER A 122 13.68 -3.95 -12.08
CA SER A 122 14.33 -5.23 -12.40
C SER A 122 15.61 -5.45 -11.59
N HIS A 123 16.32 -4.39 -11.24
CA HIS A 123 17.61 -4.48 -10.55
C HIS A 123 17.53 -4.19 -9.05
N LEU A 124 17.11 -2.97 -8.65
CA LEU A 124 17.14 -2.54 -7.25
C LEU A 124 15.97 -3.09 -6.42
N LEU A 125 14.84 -3.39 -7.07
CA LEU A 125 13.64 -3.97 -6.46
C LEU A 125 13.37 -5.40 -6.93
N ALA A 126 14.42 -6.12 -7.36
CA ALA A 126 14.31 -7.51 -7.82
C ALA A 126 13.71 -8.44 -6.76
N THR A 127 14.03 -8.20 -5.49
CA THR A 127 13.57 -9.03 -4.37
C THR A 127 12.29 -8.46 -3.77
N GLN A 128 11.33 -9.35 -3.50
CA GLN A 128 10.07 -8.98 -2.87
C GLN A 128 10.25 -8.31 -1.48
N SER A 129 11.33 -8.64 -0.75
CA SER A 129 11.65 -8.02 0.53
C SER A 129 11.96 -6.53 0.40
N GLU A 130 12.69 -6.11 -0.63
CA GLU A 130 13.01 -4.70 -0.90
C GLU A 130 11.73 -3.92 -1.25
N VAL A 131 10.88 -4.50 -2.11
CA VAL A 131 9.57 -3.91 -2.43
C VAL A 131 8.76 -3.69 -1.16
N VAL A 132 8.66 -4.72 -0.29
CA VAL A 132 7.93 -4.62 0.98
C VAL A 132 8.53 -3.54 1.87
N LYS A 133 9.86 -3.46 1.98
CA LYS A 133 10.57 -2.47 2.78
C LYS A 133 10.21 -1.04 2.35
N TYR A 134 10.37 -0.69 1.08
CA TYR A 134 10.11 0.67 0.61
C TYR A 134 8.62 1.05 0.62
N HIS A 135 7.71 0.10 0.34
CA HIS A 135 6.28 0.34 0.52
C HIS A 135 5.92 0.55 2.01
N THR A 136 6.56 -0.18 2.93
CA THR A 136 6.36 0.01 4.38
C THR A 136 6.80 1.41 4.80
N MET A 137 7.98 1.85 4.37
CA MET A 137 8.48 3.21 4.65
C MET A 137 7.53 4.31 4.15
N LEU A 138 7.01 4.18 2.92
CA LEU A 138 6.04 5.13 2.39
C LEU A 138 4.72 5.10 3.18
N ALA A 139 4.24 3.92 3.57
CA ALA A 139 3.05 3.79 4.42
C ALA A 139 3.26 4.47 5.79
N ASP A 140 4.42 4.28 6.41
CA ASP A 140 4.76 4.91 7.70
C ASP A 140 4.79 6.43 7.59
N TYR A 141 5.43 6.96 6.55
CA TYR A 141 5.46 8.39 6.29
C TYR A 141 4.04 8.97 6.13
N TYR A 142 3.21 8.39 5.26
CA TYR A 142 1.87 8.91 5.01
C TYR A 142 0.93 8.74 6.21
N GLN A 143 1.16 7.74 7.06
CA GLN A 143 0.30 7.47 8.21
C GLN A 143 0.68 8.32 9.44
N PHE A 144 1.97 8.54 9.70
CA PHE A 144 2.45 9.11 10.96
C PHE A 144 3.10 10.50 10.85
N TRP A 145 3.58 10.88 9.66
CA TRP A 145 4.27 12.15 9.43
C TRP A 145 3.49 13.12 8.53
N CYS A 146 2.71 12.59 7.59
CA CYS A 146 1.95 13.42 6.67
C CYS A 146 0.72 14.01 7.35
N ASN A 147 0.67 15.34 7.45
CA ASN A 147 -0.49 16.07 7.99
C ASN A 147 -1.64 16.20 6.98
N ASP A 148 -1.41 15.90 5.71
CA ASP A 148 -2.44 15.98 4.68
C ASP A 148 -3.29 14.70 4.69
N LEU A 149 -4.52 14.87 5.19
CA LEU A 149 -5.51 13.82 5.31
C LEU A 149 -5.85 13.16 3.97
N ARG A 150 -5.90 13.93 2.87
CA ARG A 150 -6.23 13.39 1.54
C ARG A 150 -5.13 12.45 1.07
N LYS A 151 -3.87 12.83 1.29
CA LYS A 151 -2.71 11.99 0.97
C LYS A 151 -2.71 10.71 1.82
N LYS A 152 -2.93 10.82 3.13
CA LYS A 152 -3.03 9.66 4.04
C LYS A 152 -4.07 8.65 3.54
N VAL A 153 -5.29 9.11 3.30
CA VAL A 153 -6.45 8.31 2.88
C VAL A 153 -6.22 7.59 1.54
N TYR A 154 -5.49 8.22 0.62
CA TYR A 154 -5.28 7.70 -0.73
C TYR A 154 -4.02 6.83 -0.86
N TYR A 155 -2.91 7.21 -0.22
CA TYR A 155 -1.63 6.52 -0.37
C TYR A 155 -1.42 5.40 0.65
N VAL A 156 -1.90 5.53 1.90
CA VAL A 156 -1.68 4.49 2.92
C VAL A 156 -2.26 3.14 2.48
N PRO A 157 -3.54 3.03 2.03
CA PRO A 157 -4.07 1.75 1.58
C PRO A 157 -3.28 1.14 0.42
N TYR A 158 -2.86 1.97 -0.54
CA TYR A 158 -2.06 1.55 -1.69
C TYR A 158 -0.73 0.92 -1.25
N HIS A 159 0.00 1.59 -0.36
CA HIS A 159 1.29 1.10 0.11
C HIS A 159 1.16 -0.12 1.03
N LEU A 160 0.13 -0.19 1.89
CA LEU A 160 -0.11 -1.36 2.73
C LEU A 160 -0.48 -2.60 1.90
N GLU A 161 -1.22 -2.42 0.80
CA GLU A 161 -1.54 -3.51 -0.14
C GLU A 161 -0.29 -4.03 -0.85
N HIS A 162 0.50 -3.14 -1.46
CA HIS A 162 1.71 -3.53 -2.20
C HIS A 162 2.85 -4.00 -1.29
N GLY A 163 2.89 -3.50 -0.06
CA GLY A 163 3.75 -4.00 1.02
C GLY A 163 3.30 -5.33 1.63
N ARG A 164 2.19 -5.92 1.17
CA ARG A 164 1.60 -7.16 1.70
C ARG A 164 1.29 -7.12 3.20
N LEU A 165 1.13 -5.92 3.77
CA LEU A 165 0.82 -5.69 5.18
C LEU A 165 -0.69 -5.77 5.43
N LYS A 166 -1.28 -6.92 5.08
CA LYS A 166 -2.74 -7.11 5.11
C LYS A 166 -3.35 -6.84 6.48
N LYS A 167 -2.69 -7.27 7.58
CA LYS A 167 -3.17 -7.04 8.97
C LYS A 167 -3.27 -5.56 9.27
N ARG A 168 -2.25 -4.80 8.89
CA ARG A 168 -2.19 -3.35 9.08
C ARG A 168 -3.19 -2.62 8.18
N LEU A 169 -3.45 -3.11 6.97
CA LEU A 169 -4.50 -2.55 6.11
C LEU A 169 -5.90 -2.70 6.75
N VAL A 170 -6.21 -3.88 7.29
CA VAL A 170 -7.48 -4.11 8.00
C VAL A 170 -7.57 -3.24 9.25
N ALA A 171 -6.49 -3.16 10.04
CA ALA A 171 -6.41 -2.30 11.22
C ALA A 171 -6.61 -0.82 10.85
N PHE A 172 -5.93 -0.32 9.81
CA PHE A 172 -6.11 1.04 9.30
C PHE A 172 -7.57 1.31 8.95
N MET A 173 -8.23 0.41 8.21
CA MET A 173 -9.65 0.58 7.88
C MET A 173 -10.55 0.54 9.12
N ARG A 174 -10.24 -0.29 10.11
CA ARG A 174 -11.11 -0.49 11.29
C ARG A 174 -10.84 0.46 12.44
N GLU A 175 -9.65 0.99 12.59
CA GLU A 175 -9.25 1.73 13.80
C GLU A 175 -9.04 3.22 13.50
N ASP A 176 -8.59 3.55 12.29
CA ASP A 176 -8.33 4.93 11.91
C ASP A 176 -9.65 5.67 11.63
N ARG A 177 -9.87 6.79 12.33
CA ARG A 177 -11.07 7.62 12.21
C ARG A 177 -11.14 8.31 10.86
N ASP A 178 -10.01 8.75 10.31
CA ASP A 178 -9.95 9.47 9.04
C ASP A 178 -10.31 8.53 7.88
N SER A 179 -9.90 7.26 7.98
CA SER A 179 -10.25 6.24 7.00
C SER A 179 -11.77 6.07 6.83
N TYR A 180 -12.56 6.29 7.88
CA TYR A 180 -14.02 6.13 7.83
C TYR A 180 -14.70 7.31 7.15
N TRP A 181 -14.28 8.54 7.49
CA TRP A 181 -14.91 9.76 6.95
C TRP A 181 -14.50 10.06 5.53
N HIS A 182 -13.27 9.71 5.13
CA HIS A 182 -12.71 10.14 3.86
C HIS A 182 -12.61 9.02 2.81
N ILE A 183 -12.74 7.75 3.20
CA ILE A 183 -12.84 6.65 2.24
C ILE A 183 -14.30 6.22 2.15
N ASN A 184 -14.91 6.45 0.99
CA ASN A 184 -16.31 6.04 0.80
C ASN A 184 -16.47 4.50 0.85
N PRO A 185 -17.67 3.98 1.15
CA PRO A 185 -17.90 2.54 1.33
C PRO A 185 -17.50 1.67 0.13
N TRP A 186 -17.66 2.18 -1.09
CA TRP A 186 -17.29 1.46 -2.30
C TRP A 186 -15.76 1.31 -2.43
N MET A 187 -15.01 2.40 -2.22
CA MET A 187 -13.55 2.38 -2.19
C MET A 187 -13.03 1.46 -1.08
N ARG A 188 -13.60 1.52 0.13
CA ARG A 188 -13.25 0.62 1.24
C ARG A 188 -13.46 -0.84 0.86
N SER A 189 -14.60 -1.17 0.25
CA SER A 189 -14.88 -2.52 -0.22
C SER A 189 -13.90 -2.98 -1.30
N SER A 190 -13.51 -2.09 -2.21
CA SER A 190 -12.53 -2.38 -3.27
C SER A 190 -11.15 -2.68 -2.67
N MET A 191 -10.66 -1.82 -1.76
CA MET A 191 -9.36 -1.99 -1.09
C MET A 191 -9.32 -3.26 -0.21
N LEU A 192 -10.43 -3.60 0.43
CA LEU A 192 -10.53 -4.80 1.28
C LEU A 192 -10.74 -6.09 0.48
N LYS A 193 -10.96 -6.03 -0.84
CA LYS A 193 -11.22 -7.19 -1.69
C LYS A 193 -10.09 -8.22 -1.63
N ASN A 194 -8.84 -7.75 -1.59
CA ASN A 194 -7.66 -8.61 -1.65
C ASN A 194 -7.25 -9.21 -0.29
N VAL A 195 -7.82 -8.72 0.81
CA VAL A 195 -7.64 -9.28 2.16
C VAL A 195 -8.83 -10.11 2.61
N ARG A 196 -9.96 -10.08 1.89
CA ARG A 196 -11.12 -10.91 2.16
C ARG A 196 -10.85 -12.36 1.75
N CYS A 197 -11.35 -13.29 2.55
CA CYS A 197 -11.35 -14.71 2.18
C CYS A 197 -12.16 -14.94 0.90
N ARG A 198 -11.57 -15.64 -0.07
CA ARG A 198 -12.17 -15.95 -1.38
C ARG A 198 -13.03 -17.22 -1.38
N MET A 199 -13.20 -17.88 -0.23
CA MET A 199 -14.05 -19.06 -0.14
C MET A 199 -15.54 -18.70 -0.14
N LEU A 200 -16.34 -19.56 -0.76
CA LEU A 200 -17.80 -19.46 -0.72
C LEU A 200 -18.34 -19.70 0.70
N ALA A 201 -19.36 -18.93 1.05
CA ALA A 201 -20.08 -18.89 2.30
C ALA A 201 -21.57 -18.62 2.02
N ASP A 202 -22.24 -19.62 1.45
CA ASP A 202 -23.65 -19.58 1.08
C ASP A 202 -24.54 -20.19 2.19
N SER A 203 -25.71 -19.59 2.46
CA SER A 203 -26.77 -20.19 3.30
C SER A 203 -27.20 -21.60 2.87
N GLY A 204 -27.11 -21.94 1.58
CA GLY A 204 -27.41 -23.28 1.07
C GLY A 204 -26.32 -24.32 1.39
N MET A 205 -25.12 -23.90 1.79
CA MET A 205 -24.04 -24.82 2.15
C MET A 205 -24.08 -25.14 3.65
N PRO A 206 -24.21 -26.43 4.03
CA PRO A 206 -24.40 -26.84 5.43
C PRO A 206 -23.19 -26.53 6.32
N SER A 207 -22.01 -26.40 5.73
CA SER A 207 -20.74 -26.20 6.42
C SER A 207 -20.39 -24.72 6.67
N THR A 208 -21.25 -23.79 6.25
CA THR A 208 -21.06 -22.36 6.45
C THR A 208 -21.86 -21.87 7.65
N VAL A 209 -21.36 -20.84 8.34
CA VAL A 209 -21.94 -20.39 9.60
C VAL A 209 -22.29 -18.90 9.52
N PRO A 210 -23.50 -18.47 9.94
CA PRO A 210 -23.83 -17.06 10.01
C PRO A 210 -22.95 -16.36 11.07
N LEU A 211 -22.39 -15.20 10.72
CA LEU A 211 -21.71 -14.35 11.69
C LEU A 211 -22.77 -13.65 12.56
N ARG A 212 -22.57 -13.64 13.87
CA ARG A 212 -23.54 -13.09 14.83
C ARG A 212 -22.93 -12.03 15.73
N LEU A 213 -23.81 -11.17 16.24
CA LEU A 213 -23.52 -10.16 17.25
C LEU A 213 -24.29 -10.50 18.52
N CYS A 214 -23.64 -10.49 19.68
CA CYS A 214 -24.37 -10.55 20.94
C CYS A 214 -25.25 -9.30 21.11
N ASN A 215 -26.29 -9.39 21.92
CA ASN A 215 -27.25 -8.29 22.10
C ASN A 215 -26.56 -7.00 22.56
N MET A 216 -25.55 -7.07 23.43
CA MET A 216 -24.80 -5.89 23.85
C MET A 216 -24.00 -5.28 22.69
N CYS A 217 -23.21 -6.09 21.96
CA CYS A 217 -22.42 -5.60 20.84
C CYS A 217 -23.29 -5.06 19.70
N SER A 218 -24.46 -5.65 19.46
CA SER A 218 -25.39 -5.21 18.41
C SER A 218 -25.93 -3.79 18.62
N MET A 219 -26.09 -3.37 19.89
CA MET A 219 -26.67 -2.08 20.27
C MET A 219 -25.61 -0.99 20.47
N ARG A 220 -24.34 -1.35 20.64
CA ARG A 220 -23.21 -0.41 20.66
C ARG A 220 -22.96 0.18 19.27
N SER A 221 -22.39 1.38 19.24
CA SER A 221 -21.76 1.97 18.05
C SER A 221 -20.24 1.76 18.10
N GLY A 222 -19.53 2.14 17.03
CA GLY A 222 -18.07 2.14 17.03
C GLY A 222 -17.38 0.77 16.95
N GLY A 223 -18.12 -0.33 16.78
CA GLY A 223 -17.56 -1.69 16.88
C GLY A 223 -16.69 -2.11 15.69
N TYR A 224 -17.02 -1.64 14.47
CA TYR A 224 -16.21 -1.90 13.27
C TYR A 224 -15.31 -0.74 12.88
N ASN A 225 -15.68 0.48 13.29
CA ASN A 225 -14.79 1.64 13.26
C ASN A 225 -15.20 2.65 14.35
N PRO A 226 -14.26 3.22 15.14
CA PRO A 226 -14.57 4.18 16.22
C PRO A 226 -15.33 5.45 15.77
N ALA A 227 -15.26 5.81 14.49
CA ALA A 227 -15.98 6.94 13.92
C ALA A 227 -17.41 6.57 13.46
N CYS A 228 -17.76 5.28 13.44
CA CYS A 228 -19.09 4.83 13.06
C CYS A 228 -20.12 5.16 14.15
N THR A 229 -21.07 6.04 13.81
CA THR A 229 -22.11 6.52 14.72
C THR A 229 -23.32 5.59 14.83
N TRP A 230 -23.47 4.65 13.89
CA TRP A 230 -24.59 3.71 13.82
C TRP A 230 -24.40 2.54 14.78
N GLN A 231 -25.52 1.90 15.16
CA GLN A 231 -25.50 0.67 15.93
C GLN A 231 -24.86 -0.45 15.09
N ASN A 232 -24.03 -1.30 15.69
CA ASN A 232 -23.26 -2.32 14.96
C ASN A 232 -24.14 -3.30 14.17
N LYS A 233 -25.40 -3.54 14.60
CA LYS A 233 -26.35 -4.36 13.82
C LYS A 233 -26.76 -3.73 12.48
N GLN A 234 -26.63 -2.43 12.35
CA GLN A 234 -26.92 -1.66 11.14
C GLN A 234 -25.65 -1.38 10.33
N CYS A 235 -24.51 -1.98 10.69
CA CYS A 235 -23.23 -1.72 10.04
C CYS A 235 -22.74 -2.96 9.29
N CYS A 236 -22.06 -2.72 8.17
CA CYS A 236 -21.38 -3.77 7.44
C CYS A 236 -20.18 -4.28 8.24
N VAL A 237 -20.11 -5.60 8.47
CA VAL A 237 -18.99 -6.23 9.20
C VAL A 237 -17.62 -6.07 8.52
N LEU A 238 -17.60 -5.79 7.20
CA LEU A 238 -16.39 -5.61 6.41
C LEU A 238 -15.95 -4.14 6.38
N CYS A 239 -16.75 -3.26 5.77
CA CYS A 239 -16.35 -1.87 5.54
C CYS A 239 -16.82 -0.90 6.63
N GLY A 240 -17.72 -1.31 7.53
CA GLY A 240 -18.30 -0.46 8.57
C GLY A 240 -19.39 0.50 8.09
N SER A 241 -19.76 0.49 6.81
CA SER A 241 -20.80 1.37 6.28
C SER A 241 -22.19 0.99 6.79
N GLN A 242 -23.09 1.97 6.85
CA GLN A 242 -24.49 1.71 7.18
C GLN A 242 -25.12 0.74 6.17
N CYS A 243 -25.90 -0.20 6.70
CA CYS A 243 -26.71 -1.16 5.99
C CYS A 243 -28.17 -0.68 6.08
N VAL A 244 -28.69 -0.10 4.99
CA VAL A 244 -30.04 0.49 4.95
C VAL A 244 -30.96 -0.41 4.11
N GLY A 245 -32.10 -0.81 4.69
CA GLY A 245 -33.22 -1.43 3.97
C GLY A 245 -33.15 -2.94 3.72
N SER A 246 -34.06 -3.44 2.87
CA SER A 246 -34.30 -4.86 2.56
C SER A 246 -33.24 -5.53 1.68
N LYS A 247 -32.21 -4.81 1.24
CA LYS A 247 -31.16 -5.29 0.32
C LYS A 247 -29.86 -5.70 1.02
N THR A 248 -29.88 -5.88 2.34
CA THR A 248 -28.71 -6.29 3.11
C THR A 248 -28.58 -7.81 3.07
N ILE A 249 -27.34 -8.29 2.98
CA ILE A 249 -27.06 -9.73 2.95
C ILE A 249 -26.54 -10.14 4.32
N GLY A 250 -27.07 -11.23 4.87
CA GLY A 250 -26.55 -11.80 6.11
C GLY A 250 -25.11 -12.27 5.95
N ALA A 251 -24.20 -11.78 6.77
CA ALA A 251 -22.79 -12.14 6.73
C ALA A 251 -22.59 -13.60 7.18
N ARG A 252 -21.75 -14.36 6.45
CA ARG A 252 -21.45 -15.76 6.72
C ARG A 252 -19.95 -16.01 6.64
N ALA A 253 -19.45 -16.94 7.45
CA ALA A 253 -18.10 -17.47 7.38
C ALA A 253 -18.09 -18.75 6.53
N CYS A 254 -17.03 -18.94 5.74
CA CYS A 254 -16.77 -20.22 5.08
C CYS A 254 -16.41 -21.30 6.11
N THR A 255 -16.28 -22.54 5.65
CA THR A 255 -15.94 -23.70 6.49
C THR A 255 -14.69 -23.47 7.35
N GLN A 256 -13.59 -23.02 6.74
CA GLN A 256 -12.33 -22.79 7.46
C GLN A 256 -12.46 -21.71 8.54
N HIS A 257 -13.16 -20.62 8.23
CA HIS A 257 -13.38 -19.53 9.18
C HIS A 257 -14.41 -19.88 10.25
N ALA A 258 -15.38 -20.74 9.95
CA ALA A 258 -16.35 -21.24 10.91
C ALA A 258 -15.67 -22.04 12.03
N PHE A 259 -14.71 -22.91 11.70
CA PHE A 259 -13.93 -23.63 12.71
C PHE A 259 -13.10 -22.70 13.58
N LYS A 260 -12.44 -21.69 12.99
CA LYS A 260 -11.61 -20.73 13.73
C LYS A 260 -12.39 -19.79 14.63
N HIS A 261 -13.51 -19.25 14.15
CA HIS A 261 -14.32 -18.30 14.91
C HIS A 261 -15.22 -18.95 15.96
N GLY A 262 -15.31 -20.28 15.97
CA GLY A 262 -16.20 -21.02 16.86
C GLY A 262 -17.65 -20.88 16.45
N LEU A 263 -18.33 -22.01 16.28
CA LEU A 263 -19.77 -22.07 16.10
C LEU A 263 -20.41 -21.28 17.25
N ARG A 264 -21.01 -20.13 16.94
CA ARG A 264 -21.73 -19.26 17.88
C ARG A 264 -20.91 -18.29 18.75
N LYS A 265 -19.79 -17.74 18.28
CA LYS A 265 -19.18 -16.57 18.95
C LYS A 265 -19.60 -15.24 18.32
N CYS A 266 -19.69 -14.19 19.15
CA CYS A 266 -19.89 -12.83 18.69
C CYS A 266 -18.66 -12.36 17.88
N VAL A 267 -18.88 -11.79 16.71
CA VAL A 267 -17.77 -11.33 15.82
C VAL A 267 -16.94 -10.19 16.42
N LEU A 268 -17.48 -9.44 17.39
CA LEU A 268 -16.78 -8.31 18.03
C LEU A 268 -16.12 -8.69 19.35
N CYS A 269 -16.86 -9.29 20.29
CA CYS A 269 -16.35 -9.57 21.64
C CYS A 269 -15.98 -11.04 21.88
N THR A 270 -16.18 -11.93 20.91
CA THR A 270 -15.93 -13.38 20.99
C THR A 270 -16.74 -14.15 22.04
N PHE A 271 -17.64 -13.48 22.79
CA PHE A 271 -18.54 -14.12 23.75
C PHE A 271 -19.54 -15.04 23.04
N MET A 272 -19.99 -16.09 23.74
CA MET A 272 -20.95 -17.06 23.20
C MET A 272 -22.29 -16.39 22.86
N THR A 273 -22.90 -16.81 21.76
CA THR A 273 -24.18 -16.33 21.23
C THR A 273 -25.17 -17.47 21.13
N SER A 274 -26.46 -17.18 21.28
CA SER A 274 -27.59 -18.07 21.06
C SER A 274 -28.15 -17.91 19.64
N ASP A 275 -29.13 -18.74 19.28
CA ASP A 275 -29.87 -18.63 18.02
C ASP A 275 -30.79 -17.41 17.94
N SER A 276 -31.10 -16.78 19.08
CA SER A 276 -31.85 -15.53 19.16
C SER A 276 -31.01 -14.26 18.93
N ASN A 277 -29.68 -14.38 18.77
CA ASN A 277 -28.82 -13.21 18.53
C ASN A 277 -28.87 -12.71 17.08
N ILE A 278 -28.57 -11.42 16.91
CA ILE A 278 -28.69 -10.72 15.63
C ILE A 278 -27.58 -11.17 14.67
N GLN A 279 -27.97 -11.54 13.45
CA GLN A 279 -27.02 -11.84 12.38
C GLN A 279 -26.34 -10.56 11.89
N ALA A 280 -25.01 -10.59 11.78
CA ALA A 280 -24.24 -9.49 11.21
C ALA A 280 -24.55 -9.33 9.71
N GLN A 281 -24.41 -8.13 9.18
CA GLN A 281 -24.84 -7.80 7.82
C GLN A 281 -23.66 -7.35 6.93
N LEU A 282 -23.86 -7.49 5.63
CA LEU A 282 -23.04 -6.92 4.57
C LEU A 282 -23.83 -5.82 3.84
N CYS A 283 -23.19 -4.68 3.60
CA CYS A 283 -23.77 -3.65 2.73
C CYS A 283 -23.78 -4.13 1.28
N THR A 284 -24.52 -3.43 0.42
CA THR A 284 -24.66 -3.79 -0.99
C THR A 284 -23.32 -3.87 -1.71
N ASN A 285 -22.40 -2.94 -1.45
CA ASN A 285 -21.07 -2.94 -2.06
C ASN A 285 -20.24 -4.16 -1.65
N CYS A 286 -20.24 -4.50 -0.37
CA CYS A 286 -19.51 -5.66 0.13
C CYS A 286 -20.19 -7.00 -0.17
N GLY A 287 -21.52 -7.00 -0.34
CA GLY A 287 -22.32 -8.18 -0.60
C GLY A 287 -22.42 -8.55 -2.09
N PHE A 288 -22.51 -7.56 -2.99
CA PHE A 288 -22.78 -7.79 -4.42
C PHE A 288 -21.60 -7.60 -5.35
N ALA A 289 -20.50 -6.95 -4.93
CA ALA A 289 -19.37 -6.67 -5.82
C ALA A 289 -18.67 -7.92 -6.42
N GLN A 290 -19.11 -9.13 -6.11
CA GLN A 290 -18.59 -10.37 -6.72
C GLN A 290 -19.66 -11.35 -7.22
N GLY A 291 -20.97 -11.08 -7.13
CA GLY A 291 -22.01 -12.06 -7.51
C GLY A 291 -22.02 -13.37 -6.68
N GLU A 292 -20.97 -13.60 -5.91
CA GLU A 292 -20.70 -14.79 -5.12
C GLU A 292 -20.97 -14.51 -3.65
N ARG A 293 -21.64 -15.47 -2.98
CA ARG A 293 -21.84 -15.49 -1.53
C ARG A 293 -20.50 -15.81 -0.87
N LEU A 294 -19.58 -14.86 -0.80
CA LEU A 294 -18.23 -15.05 -0.25
C LEU A 294 -18.16 -14.89 1.27
N CYS A 295 -17.18 -15.55 1.87
CA CYS A 295 -16.86 -15.44 3.28
C CYS A 295 -16.69 -13.98 3.72
N ALA A 296 -17.35 -13.59 4.80
CA ALA A 296 -17.28 -12.25 5.40
C ALA A 296 -16.11 -12.08 6.38
N CYS A 297 -15.15 -13.02 6.42
CA CYS A 297 -13.93 -12.93 7.21
C CYS A 297 -12.74 -12.51 6.34
N PHE A 298 -11.75 -11.90 6.98
CA PHE A 298 -10.46 -11.57 6.35
C PHE A 298 -9.48 -12.73 6.51
N ASP A 299 -8.65 -12.94 5.48
CA ASP A 299 -7.59 -13.95 5.43
C ASP A 299 -6.24 -13.28 5.74
N VAL A 300 -5.99 -13.07 7.03
CA VAL A 300 -4.90 -12.25 7.59
C VAL A 300 -4.16 -12.93 8.71
#